data_AF-A0A521B0R1-F1
#
_entry.id   AF-A0A521B0R1-F1
#
_cell.length_a   1.000
_cell.length_b   1.000
_cell.length_c   1.000
_cell.angle_alpha   90.00
_cell.angle_beta   90.00
_cell.angle_gamma   90.00
#
_symmetry.space_group_name_H-M   'P 1'
#
loop_
_entity.id
_entity.type
_entity.pdbx_description
1 polymer ?
#
loop_
_entity_poly.entity_id
_entity_poly.type
_entity_poly.pdbx_seq_one_letter_code
_entity_poly.pdbx_strand_id
1 'polypeptide(L)'
;MKKAFMMIGLLIWICSCQQEIKHPDFNEVKSGMTTQQVEKLVGKPEKVKRMFFVVTWKYPKYSKSIVFNSDTVVEVLNDLNASADSVKKAVEGSVSGKSKDSASIEMRKALRSLQQ
;
A
#
# COMPACT_ATOMS: atom_id res chain seq x y z
N MET A 1 10.63 -31.71 -44.02
CA MET A 1 10.01 -30.72 -43.12
C MET A 1 9.88 -31.28 -41.70
N LYS A 2 10.99 -31.52 -40.98
CA LYS A 2 11.00 -32.18 -39.64
C LYS A 2 11.78 -31.40 -38.57
N LYS A 3 12.36 -30.25 -38.92
CA LYS A 3 13.28 -29.50 -38.04
C LYS A 3 12.66 -28.30 -37.33
N ALA A 4 11.42 -27.93 -37.68
CA ALA A 4 10.75 -26.74 -37.13
C ALA A 4 9.97 -27.00 -35.83
N PHE A 5 9.69 -28.26 -35.49
CA PHE A 5 8.89 -28.59 -34.30
C PHE A 5 9.70 -28.60 -32.99
N MET A 6 11.02 -28.45 -33.04
CA MET A 6 11.89 -28.57 -31.86
C MET A 6 12.18 -27.23 -31.15
N MET A 7 11.69 -26.10 -31.66
CA MET A 7 11.96 -24.77 -31.10
C MET A 7 10.86 -24.20 -30.19
N ILE A 8 9.69 -24.84 -30.09
CA ILE A 8 8.56 -24.33 -29.28
C ILE A 8 8.61 -24.79 -27.81
N GLY A 9 9.41 -25.82 -27.49
CA GLY A 9 9.47 -26.38 -26.14
C GLY A 9 10.31 -25.60 -25.11
N LEU A 10 11.13 -24.63 -25.55
CA LEU A 10 12.09 -23.97 -24.65
C LEU A 10 11.53 -22.72 -23.92
N LEU A 11 10.37 -22.21 -24.33
CA LEU A 11 9.79 -20.97 -23.77
C LEU A 11 8.94 -21.17 -22.52
N ILE A 12 8.57 -22.41 -22.17
CA ILE A 12 7.64 -22.69 -21.06
C ILE A 12 8.37 -22.83 -19.70
N TRP A 13 9.70 -22.95 -19.70
CA TRP A 13 10.48 -23.19 -18.47
C TRP A 13 10.81 -21.94 -17.64
N ILE A 14 10.58 -20.73 -18.15
CA ILE A 14 10.96 -19.49 -17.45
C ILE A 14 9.84 -18.95 -16.54
N CYS A 15 8.63 -19.52 -16.57
CA CYS A 15 7.50 -19.03 -15.76
C CYS A 15 7.34 -19.69 -14.38
N SER A 16 8.12 -20.70 -14.01
CA SER A 16 7.91 -21.49 -12.79
C SER A 16 8.72 -21.05 -11.57
N CYS A 17 8.85 -19.75 -11.29
CA CYS A 17 9.38 -19.29 -9.98
C CYS A 17 8.97 -17.87 -9.56
N GLN A 18 7.84 -17.35 -10.04
CA GLN A 18 7.20 -16.18 -9.42
C GLN A 18 6.02 -16.65 -8.59
N GLN A 19 6.32 -17.27 -7.45
CA GLN A 19 5.31 -17.55 -6.44
C GLN A 19 4.97 -16.23 -5.74
N GLU A 20 4.12 -15.44 -6.38
CA GLU A 20 3.56 -14.24 -5.76
C GLU A 20 2.69 -14.67 -4.58
N ILE A 21 3.06 -14.22 -3.38
CA ILE A 21 2.29 -14.44 -2.17
C ILE A 21 1.01 -13.61 -2.29
N LYS A 22 -0.10 -14.28 -2.63
CA LYS A 22 -1.40 -13.65 -2.88
C LYS A 22 -1.99 -13.01 -1.62
N HIS A 23 -1.67 -13.56 -0.45
CA HIS A 23 -2.16 -13.10 0.85
C HIS A 23 -0.99 -13.05 1.85
N PRO A 24 -0.31 -11.91 1.98
CA PRO A 24 0.76 -11.77 2.96
C PRO A 24 0.21 -11.76 4.38
N ASP A 25 0.75 -12.64 5.25
CA ASP A 25 0.35 -12.71 6.65
C ASP A 25 1.33 -11.94 7.55
N PHE A 26 0.99 -10.68 7.79
CA PHE A 26 1.77 -9.81 8.67
C PHE A 26 1.60 -10.13 10.16
N ASN A 27 0.59 -10.90 10.55
CA ASN A 27 0.36 -11.25 11.97
C ASN A 27 1.30 -12.37 12.43
N GLU A 28 1.75 -13.20 11.49
CA GLU A 28 2.74 -14.24 11.78
C GLU A 28 4.16 -13.69 11.89
N VAL A 29 4.43 -12.48 11.40
CA VAL A 29 5.74 -11.84 11.52
C VAL A 29 6.00 -11.44 12.98
N LYS A 30 7.05 -12.02 13.57
CA LYS A 30 7.45 -11.77 14.97
C LYS A 30 8.87 -11.23 15.05
N SER A 31 9.15 -10.53 16.15
CA SER A 31 10.51 -10.10 16.49
C SER A 31 11.46 -11.30 16.53
N GLY A 32 12.67 -11.12 15.99
CA GLY A 32 13.69 -12.15 15.89
C GLY A 32 13.63 -13.02 14.62
N MET A 33 12.59 -12.90 13.79
CA MET A 33 12.56 -13.57 12.48
C MET A 33 13.64 -12.99 11.54
N THR A 34 14.18 -13.82 10.66
CA THR A 34 15.14 -13.36 9.63
C THR A 34 14.42 -12.79 8.41
N THR A 35 15.10 -12.01 7.60
CA THR A 35 14.53 -11.49 6.32
C THR A 35 13.98 -12.60 5.43
N GLN A 36 14.63 -13.76 5.37
CA GLN A 36 14.15 -14.90 4.58
C GLN A 36 12.84 -15.49 5.10
N GLN A 37 12.65 -15.55 6.43
CA GLN A 37 11.40 -16.02 7.01
C GLN A 37 10.27 -15.04 6.72
N VAL A 38 10.55 -13.75 6.84
CA VAL A 38 9.59 -12.69 6.50
C VAL A 38 9.25 -12.73 5.01
N GLU A 39 10.22 -12.88 4.11
CA GLU A 39 9.96 -12.99 2.67
C GLU A 39 9.07 -14.18 2.32
N LYS A 40 9.17 -15.30 3.06
CA LYS A 40 8.27 -16.44 2.87
C LYS A 40 6.83 -16.17 3.32
N LEU A 41 6.64 -15.32 4.34
CA LEU A 41 5.33 -15.03 4.93
C LEU A 41 4.60 -13.89 4.20
N VAL A 42 5.32 -12.82 3.87
CA VAL A 42 4.72 -11.58 3.33
C VAL A 42 5.24 -11.20 1.95
N GLY A 43 6.24 -11.91 1.43
CA GLY A 43 6.83 -11.64 0.12
C GLY A 43 7.80 -10.47 0.10
N LYS A 44 8.24 -10.14 -1.11
CA LYS A 44 9.21 -9.06 -1.33
C LYS A 44 8.58 -7.70 -1.07
N PRO A 45 9.32 -6.77 -0.43
CA PRO A 45 8.85 -5.42 -0.18
C PRO A 45 8.79 -4.59 -1.47
N GLU A 46 7.88 -3.63 -1.51
CA GLU A 46 7.77 -2.69 -2.63
C GLU A 46 8.84 -1.60 -2.55
N LYS A 47 9.21 -1.21 -1.32
CA LYS A 47 10.26 -0.22 -1.08
C LYS A 47 11.16 -0.69 0.04
N VAL A 48 12.47 -0.55 -0.17
CA VAL A 48 13.49 -0.85 0.83
C VAL A 48 14.25 0.43 1.16
N LYS A 49 14.35 0.76 2.44
CA LYS A 49 15.17 1.86 2.94
C LYS A 49 16.26 1.30 3.85
N ARG A 50 17.52 1.53 3.53
CA ARG A 50 18.66 1.13 4.38
C ARG A 50 19.25 2.35 5.07
N MET A 51 19.46 2.24 6.38
CA MET A 51 20.13 3.23 7.23
C MET A 51 21.12 2.50 8.13
N PHE A 52 22.41 2.56 7.79
CA PHE A 52 23.48 1.88 8.52
C PHE A 52 23.15 0.39 8.77
N PHE A 53 22.81 0.01 10.00
CA PHE A 53 22.47 -1.35 10.43
C PHE A 53 20.97 -1.66 10.40
N VAL A 54 20.15 -0.66 10.11
CA VAL A 54 18.69 -0.75 10.09
C VAL A 54 18.20 -0.82 8.64
N VAL A 55 17.38 -1.82 8.34
CA VAL A 55 16.72 -1.97 7.04
C VAL A 55 15.22 -1.88 7.26
N THR A 56 14.55 -0.97 6.59
CA THR A 56 13.09 -0.85 6.62
C THR A 56 12.52 -1.34 5.30
N TRP A 57 11.66 -2.34 5.37
CA TRP A 57 10.87 -2.85 4.28
C TRP A 57 9.49 -2.24 4.36
N LYS A 58 9.02 -1.63 3.28
CA LYS A 58 7.68 -1.03 3.23
C LYS A 58 6.78 -1.80 2.29
N TYR A 59 5.56 -1.99 2.75
CA TYR A 59 4.44 -2.59 2.05
C TYR A 59 3.27 -1.59 1.97
N PRO A 60 3.39 -0.52 1.16
CA PRO A 60 2.36 0.51 0.98
C PRO A 60 0.95 -0.04 0.73
N LYS A 61 0.81 -1.08 -0.11
CA LYS A 61 -0.50 -1.71 -0.37
C LYS A 61 -1.21 -2.21 0.88
N TYR A 62 -0.45 -2.59 1.91
CA TYR A 62 -0.98 -3.15 3.15
C TYR A 62 -0.87 -2.16 4.32
N SER A 63 -0.35 -0.94 4.09
CA SER A 63 -0.07 0.04 5.15
C SER A 63 0.82 -0.53 6.27
N LYS A 64 1.77 -1.40 5.92
CA LYS A 64 2.71 -2.05 6.85
C LYS A 64 4.14 -1.68 6.50
N SER A 65 4.97 -1.58 7.53
CA SER A 65 6.42 -1.46 7.40
C SER A 65 7.09 -2.41 8.38
N ILE A 66 8.12 -3.15 7.95
CA ILE A 66 8.89 -4.07 8.78
C ILE A 66 10.28 -3.51 8.94
N VAL A 67 10.74 -3.38 10.19
CA VAL A 67 12.05 -2.86 10.53
C VAL A 67 12.94 -4.03 10.93
N PHE A 68 14.08 -4.13 10.26
CA PHE A 68 15.13 -5.09 10.54
C PHE A 68 16.33 -4.38 11.13
N ASN A 69 17.00 -5.03 12.08
CA ASN A 69 18.34 -4.68 12.53
C ASN A 69 19.22 -5.91 12.36
N SER A 70 20.32 -5.76 11.62
CA SER A 70 21.29 -6.84 11.42
C SER A 70 20.64 -8.16 10.96
N ASP A 71 19.73 -8.06 9.98
CA ASP A 71 18.95 -9.17 9.38
C ASP A 71 17.80 -9.75 10.22
N THR A 72 17.56 -9.24 11.42
CA THR A 72 16.48 -9.70 12.30
C THR A 72 15.35 -8.68 12.40
N VAL A 73 14.11 -9.13 12.40
CA VAL A 73 12.94 -8.28 12.64
C VAL A 73 13.03 -7.73 14.06
N VAL A 74 12.99 -6.41 14.17
CA VAL A 74 12.86 -5.71 15.44
C VAL A 74 11.40 -5.36 15.68
N GLU A 75 10.73 -4.84 14.66
CA GLU A 75 9.39 -4.30 14.82
C GLU A 75 8.59 -4.33 13.51
N VAL A 76 7.28 -4.54 13.62
CA VAL A 76 6.32 -4.39 12.54
C VAL A 76 5.46 -3.17 12.84
N LEU A 77 5.62 -2.13 12.02
CA LEU A 77 4.94 -0.86 12.14
C LEU A 77 3.70 -0.83 11.24
N ASN A 78 2.62 -0.26 11.76
CA ASN A 78 1.49 0.20 10.95
C ASN A 78 1.81 1.60 10.43
N ASP A 79 1.85 1.77 9.11
CA ASP A 79 2.00 3.09 8.50
C ASP A 79 0.66 3.84 8.67
N LEU A 80 0.51 4.53 9.81
CA LEU A 80 -0.66 5.37 10.12
C LEU A 80 -0.93 6.43 9.04
N ASN A 81 0.11 6.83 8.30
CA ASN A 81 -0.02 7.78 7.19
C ASN A 81 -0.81 7.23 6.00
N ALA A 82 -0.82 5.92 5.77
CA ALA A 82 -1.60 5.33 4.68
C ALA A 82 -3.12 5.29 4.99
N SER A 83 -3.51 5.30 6.28
CA SER A 83 -4.93 5.44 6.65
C SER A 83 -5.43 6.87 6.45
N ALA A 84 -4.57 7.87 6.64
CA ALA A 84 -4.91 9.27 6.39
C ALA A 84 -5.19 9.56 4.90
N ASP A 85 -4.39 8.98 3.99
CA ASP A 85 -4.65 9.08 2.54
C ASP A 85 -5.97 8.39 2.14
N SER A 86 -6.34 7.30 2.82
CA SER A 86 -7.62 6.61 2.58
C SER A 86 -8.83 7.46 2.99
N VAL A 87 -8.73 8.20 4.10
CA VAL A 87 -9.75 9.16 4.54
C VAL A 87 -9.77 10.38 3.62
N LYS A 88 -8.62 10.88 3.19
CA LYS A 88 -8.54 12.02 2.27
C LYS A 88 -9.18 11.69 0.92
N LYS A 89 -8.95 10.48 0.38
CA LYS A 89 -9.61 10.01 -0.85
C LYS A 89 -11.11 9.80 -0.67
N ALA A 90 -11.56 9.33 0.50
CA ALA A 90 -12.98 9.20 0.81
C ALA A 90 -13.68 10.56 0.90
N VAL A 91 -13.00 11.57 1.48
CA VAL A 91 -13.52 12.94 1.60
C VAL A 91 -13.50 13.67 0.24
N GLU A 92 -12.44 13.51 -0.56
CA GLU A 92 -12.36 14.11 -1.91
C GLU A 92 -13.37 13.48 -2.88
N GLY A 93 -13.71 12.20 -2.72
CA GLY A 93 -14.77 11.53 -3.47
C GLY A 93 -16.20 11.94 -3.10
N SER A 94 -16.42 12.51 -1.91
CA SER A 94 -17.73 12.97 -1.44
C SER A 94 -18.00 14.47 -1.65
N VAL A 95 -17.00 15.25 -2.08
CA VAL A 95 -17.11 16.72 -2.21
C VAL A 95 -17.29 17.19 -3.66
N SER A 96 -17.27 16.29 -4.65
CA SER A 96 -17.65 16.60 -6.03
C SER A 96 -19.16 16.40 -6.26
N GLY A 97 -20.01 17.23 -5.65
CA GLY A 97 -21.44 17.15 -5.96
C GLY A 97 -22.43 17.93 -5.10
N LYS A 98 -22.15 19.19 -4.74
CA LYS A 98 -23.14 20.29 -4.57
C LYS A 98 -22.45 21.52 -3.96
N SER A 99 -21.83 22.30 -4.83
CA SER A 99 -21.14 23.55 -4.52
C SER A 99 -22.14 24.70 -4.31
N LYS A 100 -22.13 25.27 -3.10
CA LYS A 100 -22.06 26.71 -2.76
C LYS A 100 -23.21 27.70 -3.06
N ASP A 101 -24.31 27.35 -3.73
CA ASP A 101 -25.32 28.39 -4.04
C ASP A 101 -26.39 28.64 -2.96
N SER A 102 -26.70 27.68 -2.08
CA SER A 102 -27.79 27.87 -1.10
C SER A 102 -27.43 28.73 0.12
N ALA A 103 -26.18 28.72 0.57
CA ALA A 103 -25.80 29.46 1.79
C ALA A 103 -25.74 30.99 1.56
N SER A 104 -25.40 31.43 0.33
CA SER A 104 -25.33 32.87 0.03
C SER A 104 -26.71 33.50 -0.20
N ILE A 105 -27.75 32.72 -0.48
CA ILE A 105 -29.11 33.22 -0.73
C ILE A 105 -29.84 33.49 0.60
N GLU A 106 -29.69 32.62 1.60
CA GLU A 106 -30.33 32.83 2.91
C GLU A 106 -29.73 34.02 3.67
N MET A 107 -28.41 34.21 3.62
CA MET A 107 -27.75 35.34 4.29
C MET A 107 -28.20 36.69 3.71
N ARG A 108 -28.43 36.76 2.39
CA ARG A 108 -28.98 37.95 1.71
C ARG A 108 -30.47 38.18 1.99
N LYS A 109 -31.21 37.14 2.41
CA LYS A 109 -32.62 37.25 2.80
C LYS A 109 -32.74 37.75 4.25
N ALA A 110 -31.88 37.28 5.15
CA ALA A 110 -31.81 37.73 6.55
C ALA A 110 -31.35 39.18 6.71
N LEU A 111 -30.42 39.65 5.86
CA LEU A 111 -29.96 41.05 5.88
C LEU A 111 -31.04 42.05 5.42
N ARG A 112 -31.99 41.63 4.56
CA ARG A 112 -33.08 42.50 4.11
C ARG A 112 -34.24 42.62 5.11
N SER A 113 -34.44 41.65 5.99
CA SER A 113 -35.46 41.70 7.04
C SER A 113 -35.07 42.55 8.26
N LEU A 114 -33.85 43.08 8.30
CA LEU A 114 -33.36 43.97 9.37
C LEU A 114 -33.34 45.46 8.97
N GLN A 115 -33.66 45.79 7.71
CA GLN A 115 -33.73 47.16 7.20
C GLN A 115 -35.17 47.66 6.93
N GLN A 116 -36.19 46.89 7.34
CA GLN A 116 -37.58 47.34 7.47
C GLN A 116 -37.93 47.40 8.95
#